data_AF-A0A2V6LI86-F1
#
_entry.id   AF-A0A2V6LI86-F1
#
_cell.length_a   1.000
_cell.length_b   1.000
_cell.length_c   1.000
_cell.angle_alpha   90.00
_cell.angle_beta   90.00
_cell.angle_gamma   90.00
#
_symmetry.space_group_name_H-M   'P 1'
#
loop_
_entity.id
_entity.type
_entity.pdbx_description
1 polymer ?
#
loop_
_entity_poly.entity_id
_entity_poly.type
_entity_poly.pdbx_seq_one_letter_code
_entity_poly.pdbx_strand_id
1 'polypeptide(L)'
;MREVFRGPSGVPERKQNLPQLYRFCFLMLGDSRKAQDVFHATLREAAQRAARGELPTESFWLFRDARWRCLEATKSDLQPEPLEMDEHEVAAEAPSQIGRLDPMHLAIWISAAPDPQRSALALFYLDEFDYREILDLAELKLNELSRFLSNGRRQLQAWLDAKFPQTADV
;
A
#
# COMPACT_ATOMS: atom_id res chain seq x y z
N MET A 1 -4.89 22.92 -12.92
CA MET A 1 -5.02 23.96 -11.89
C MET A 1 -4.84 23.34 -10.50
N ARG A 2 -3.58 23.16 -10.08
CA ARG A 2 -3.17 22.87 -8.69
C ARG A 2 -1.78 23.49 -8.51
N GLU A 3 -1.76 24.82 -8.43
CA GLU A 3 -0.64 25.60 -7.90
C GLU A 3 -1.10 26.23 -6.59
N VAL A 4 -0.96 25.51 -5.48
CA VAL A 4 -0.91 26.05 -4.12
C VAL A 4 -0.03 25.08 -3.34
N PHE A 5 0.76 25.59 -2.39
CA PHE A 5 1.71 24.89 -1.52
C PHE A 5 3.18 24.95 -1.95
N ARG A 6 3.71 26.18 -1.95
CA ARG A 6 5.09 26.42 -1.51
C ARG A 6 5.05 26.97 -0.08
N GLY A 7 5.84 26.38 0.82
CA GLY A 7 6.22 26.92 2.13
C GLY A 7 7.59 26.36 2.53
N PRO A 8 8.46 27.13 3.24
CA PRO A 8 9.90 26.88 3.28
C PRO A 8 10.35 25.86 4.35
N SER A 9 11.47 25.20 4.03
CA SER A 9 12.52 24.63 4.91
C SER A 9 12.20 24.31 6.37
N GLY A 10 12.17 23.01 6.63
CA GLY A 10 12.50 22.35 7.89
C GLY A 10 12.25 20.88 7.63
N VAL A 11 13.29 20.05 7.46
CA VAL A 11 13.08 18.59 7.40
C VAL A 11 12.42 18.24 8.73
N PRO A 12 11.11 17.90 8.77
CA PRO A 12 10.52 17.50 10.02
C PRO A 12 11.30 16.28 10.46
N GLU A 13 11.66 16.18 11.74
CA GLU A 13 12.10 14.93 12.32
C GLU A 13 10.90 13.98 12.21
N ARG A 14 10.76 13.31 11.06
CA ARG A 14 9.57 12.53 10.68
C ARG A 14 9.59 11.27 11.53
N LYS A 15 8.99 11.39 12.70
CA LYS A 15 8.82 10.31 13.67
C LYS A 15 8.17 9.13 12.98
N GLN A 16 8.69 7.95 13.28
CA GLN A 16 8.11 6.71 12.82
C GLN A 16 6.66 6.61 13.29
N ASN A 17 5.73 6.59 12.33
CA ASN A 17 4.31 6.59 12.60
C ASN A 17 3.82 5.15 12.79
N LEU A 18 3.86 4.66 14.03
CA LEU A 18 3.53 3.26 14.36
C LEU A 18 2.11 2.85 13.93
N PRO A 19 1.06 3.67 14.13
CA PRO A 19 -0.27 3.37 13.57
C PRO A 19 -0.25 3.15 12.06
N GLN A 20 0.52 3.96 11.33
CA GLN A 20 0.60 3.85 9.88
C GLN A 20 1.49 2.69 9.42
N LEU A 21 2.50 2.32 10.20
CA LEU A 21 3.25 1.10 9.96
C LEU A 21 2.35 -0.13 10.07
N TYR A 22 1.48 -0.18 11.09
CA TYR A 22 0.50 -1.27 11.20
C TYR A 22 -0.48 -1.29 10.02
N ARG A 23 -1.03 -0.12 9.66
CA ARG A 23 -1.92 0.01 8.49
C ARG A 23 -1.23 -0.43 7.20
N PHE A 24 0.04 -0.08 7.00
CA PHE A 24 0.83 -0.52 5.88
C PHE A 24 0.96 -2.06 5.84
N CYS A 25 1.34 -2.70 6.96
CA CYS A 25 1.38 -4.16 7.05
C CYS A 25 0.01 -4.79 6.72
N PHE A 26 -1.08 -4.16 7.16
CA PHE A 26 -2.44 -4.62 6.88
C PHE A 26 -2.81 -4.50 5.40
N LEU A 27 -2.47 -3.40 4.74
CA LEU A 27 -2.67 -3.24 3.30
C LEU A 27 -1.85 -4.25 2.48
N MET A 28 -0.63 -4.55 2.92
CA MET A 28 0.25 -5.50 2.23
C MET A 28 -0.20 -6.96 2.36
N LEU A 29 -0.87 -7.32 3.46
CA LEU A 29 -1.15 -8.72 3.81
C LEU A 29 -2.65 -9.08 3.78
N GLY A 30 -3.56 -8.11 3.86
CA GLY A 30 -5.00 -8.34 3.85
C GLY A 30 -5.56 -9.11 5.06
N ASP A 31 -4.70 -9.56 5.97
CA ASP A 31 -5.02 -10.35 7.15
C ASP A 31 -4.47 -9.65 8.40
N SER A 32 -5.35 -9.39 9.37
CA SER A 32 -5.01 -8.64 10.58
C SER A 32 -4.01 -9.35 11.49
N ARG A 33 -4.01 -10.69 11.51
CA ARG A 33 -3.09 -11.50 12.33
C ARG A 33 -1.71 -11.50 11.70
N LYS A 34 -1.61 -11.77 10.40
CA LYS A 34 -0.33 -11.70 9.66
C LYS A 34 0.27 -10.30 9.75
N ALA A 35 -0.56 -9.26 9.61
CA ALA A 35 -0.14 -7.87 9.75
C ALA A 35 0.39 -7.56 11.16
N GLN A 36 -0.29 -8.05 12.20
CA GLN A 36 0.15 -7.89 13.58
C GLN A 36 1.49 -8.60 13.84
N ASP A 37 1.66 -9.81 13.32
CA ASP A 37 2.90 -10.58 13.46
C ASP A 37 4.08 -9.86 12.79
N VAL A 38 3.92 -9.38 11.56
CA VAL A 38 4.95 -8.62 10.85
C VAL A 38 5.25 -7.29 11.56
N PHE A 39 4.22 -6.57 12.02
CA PHE A 39 4.38 -5.33 12.77
C PHE A 39 5.20 -5.55 14.05
N HIS A 40 4.83 -6.55 14.87
CA HIS A 40 5.56 -6.87 16.09
C HIS A 40 6.99 -7.34 15.81
N ALA A 41 7.21 -8.12 14.76
CA ALA A 41 8.55 -8.57 14.37
C ALA A 41 9.45 -7.39 13.96
N THR A 42 8.88 -6.44 13.21
CA THR A 42 9.55 -5.18 12.82
C THR A 42 9.94 -4.36 14.06
N LEU A 43 9.04 -4.20 15.03
CA LEU A 43 9.35 -3.48 16.27
C LEU A 43 10.38 -4.19 17.15
N ARG A 44 10.36 -5.53 17.18
CA ARG A 44 11.34 -6.32 17.94
C ARG A 44 12.75 -6.12 17.40
N GLU A 45 12.89 -6.16 16.08
CA GLU A 45 14.17 -5.86 15.40
C GLU A 45 14.63 -4.43 15.71
N ALA A 46 13.71 -3.46 15.66
CA ALA A 46 14.00 -2.08 16.00
C ALA A 46 14.51 -1.91 17.44
N ALA A 47 13.87 -2.56 18.39
CA ALA A 47 14.30 -2.55 19.79
C ALA A 47 15.68 -3.19 19.97
N GLN A 48 15.96 -4.30 19.27
CA GLN A 48 17.26 -4.96 19.32
C GLN A 48 18.38 -4.10 18.73
N ARG A 49 18.16 -3.47 17.58
CA ARG A 49 19.11 -2.53 16.97
C ARG A 49 19.34 -1.31 17.85
N ALA A 50 18.27 -0.75 18.42
CA ALA A 50 18.36 0.36 19.37
C ALA A 50 19.22 0.02 20.59
N ALA A 51 19.05 -1.17 21.16
CA ALA A 51 19.85 -1.63 22.29
C ALA A 51 21.35 -1.77 21.96
N ARG A 52 21.69 -1.97 20.68
CA ARG A 52 23.08 -2.03 20.19
C ARG A 52 23.62 -0.68 19.72
N GLY A 53 22.79 0.36 19.66
CA GLY A 53 23.15 1.65 19.07
C GLY A 53 23.25 1.60 17.53
N GLU A 54 22.62 0.62 16.89
CA GLU A 54 22.71 0.32 15.45
C GLU A 54 21.44 0.74 14.69
N LEU A 55 20.72 1.75 15.17
CA LEU A 55 19.52 2.24 14.47
C LEU A 55 19.91 2.92 13.15
N PRO A 56 19.28 2.55 12.01
CA PRO A 56 19.50 3.24 10.76
C PRO A 56 19.16 4.73 10.86
N THR A 57 20.00 5.57 10.26
CA THR A 57 19.78 7.02 10.14
C THR A 57 18.84 7.38 8.98
N GLU A 58 18.58 6.43 8.08
CA GLU A 58 17.70 6.62 6.94
C GLU A 58 16.24 6.84 7.39
N SER A 59 15.55 7.75 6.71
CA SER A 59 14.13 7.98 6.98
C SER A 59 13.30 6.76 6.58
N PHE A 60 12.25 6.48 7.35
CA PHE A 60 11.29 5.41 7.07
C PHE A 60 11.86 3.98 6.96
N TRP A 61 13.04 3.73 7.54
CA TRP A 61 13.66 2.40 7.53
C TRP A 61 12.75 1.29 8.08
N LEU A 62 11.86 1.59 9.04
CA LEU A 62 10.85 0.62 9.51
C LEU A 62 9.88 0.20 8.41
N PHE A 63 9.49 1.11 7.51
CA PHE A 63 8.61 0.77 6.39
C PHE A 63 9.35 -0.08 5.36
N ARG A 64 10.65 0.15 5.15
CA ARG A 64 11.51 -0.70 4.32
C ARG A 64 11.62 -2.12 4.90
N ASP A 65 11.90 -2.24 6.21
CA ASP A 65 11.96 -3.54 6.91
C ASP A 65 10.60 -4.25 6.91
N ALA A 66 9.52 -3.53 7.21
CA ALA A 66 8.16 -4.07 7.18
C ALA A 66 7.76 -4.54 5.76
N ARG A 67 8.12 -3.79 4.71
CA ARG A 67 7.87 -4.19 3.32
C ARG A 67 8.55 -5.52 3.03
N TRP A 68 9.85 -5.62 3.32
CA TRP A 68 10.61 -6.86 3.13
C TRP A 68 9.95 -8.04 3.86
N ARG A 69 9.59 -7.88 5.14
CA ARG A 69 8.91 -8.93 5.92
C ARG A 69 7.55 -9.31 5.35
N CYS A 70 6.76 -8.35 4.87
CA CYS A 70 5.49 -8.63 4.23
C CYS A 70 5.68 -9.47 2.96
N LEU A 71 6.67 -9.10 2.13
CA LEU A 71 6.99 -9.86 0.92
C LEU A 71 7.41 -11.30 1.25
N GLU A 72 8.29 -11.48 2.22
CA GLU A 72 8.69 -12.81 2.69
C GLU A 72 7.50 -13.63 3.21
N ALA A 73 6.62 -13.03 4.02
CA ALA A 73 5.42 -13.69 4.53
C ALA A 73 4.46 -14.12 3.40
N THR A 74 4.42 -13.40 2.29
CA THR A 74 3.60 -13.78 1.12
C THR A 74 4.24 -14.83 0.23
N LYS A 75 5.57 -14.96 0.21
CA LYS A 75 6.26 -16.01 -0.58
C LYS A 75 6.00 -17.42 -0.04
N SER A 76 5.79 -17.56 1.27
CA SER A 76 5.48 -18.83 1.91
C SER A 76 4.05 -19.32 1.65
N ASP A 77 3.15 -18.41 1.27
CA ASP A 77 1.83 -18.77 0.77
C ASP A 77 1.97 -19.08 -0.73
N LEU A 78 1.51 -20.25 -1.17
CA LEU A 78 1.50 -20.66 -2.58
C LEU A 78 0.99 -19.50 -3.45
N GLN A 79 1.90 -18.90 -4.22
CA GLN A 79 1.56 -17.77 -5.08
C GLN A 79 0.49 -18.24 -6.07
N PRO A 80 -0.71 -17.62 -6.10
CA PRO A 80 -1.58 -17.81 -7.25
C PRO A 80 -0.80 -17.34 -8.50
N GLU A 81 -0.96 -18.07 -9.62
CA GLU A 81 -0.41 -17.60 -10.89
C GLU A 81 -0.83 -16.14 -11.14
N PRO A 82 -0.01 -15.32 -11.82
CA PRO A 82 -0.39 -13.96 -12.16
C PRO A 82 -1.61 -14.02 -13.08
N LEU A 83 -2.80 -13.97 -12.50
CA LEU A 83 -4.03 -13.76 -13.23
C LEU A 83 -4.00 -12.31 -13.71
N GLU A 84 -4.08 -12.11 -15.01
CA GLU A 84 -4.37 -10.78 -15.54
C GLU A 84 -5.70 -10.34 -14.93
N MET A 85 -5.64 -9.27 -14.13
CA MET A 85 -6.82 -8.69 -13.53
C MET A 85 -7.55 -7.89 -14.61
N ASP A 86 -8.85 -8.13 -14.75
CA ASP A 86 -9.69 -7.33 -15.65
C ASP A 86 -9.55 -5.83 -15.34
N GLU A 87 -9.51 -5.00 -16.38
CA GLU A 87 -9.39 -3.55 -16.27
C GLU A 87 -10.59 -2.87 -16.92
N HIS A 88 -11.33 -2.07 -16.16
CA HIS A 88 -12.41 -1.21 -16.67
C HIS A 88 -12.04 0.27 -16.53
N GLU A 89 -12.50 1.11 -17.45
CA GLU A 89 -12.39 2.56 -17.29
C GLU A 89 -13.15 3.02 -16.06
N VAL A 90 -12.58 3.94 -15.29
CA VAL A 90 -13.17 4.40 -14.02
C VAL A 90 -14.52 5.07 -14.31
N ALA A 91 -15.58 4.47 -13.79
CA ALA A 91 -16.95 4.92 -14.01
C ALA A 91 -17.27 6.18 -13.18
N ALA A 92 -18.23 6.98 -13.63
CA ALA A 92 -18.69 8.16 -12.88
C ALA A 92 -19.33 7.77 -11.54
N GLU A 93 -19.91 6.56 -11.48
CA GLU A 93 -20.58 6.00 -10.31
C GLU A 93 -19.60 5.38 -9.29
N ALA A 94 -18.30 5.29 -9.61
CA ALA A 94 -17.28 4.68 -8.75
C ALA A 94 -17.31 5.17 -7.29
N PRO A 95 -17.47 6.48 -6.99
CA PRO A 95 -17.58 6.94 -5.61
C PRO A 95 -18.75 6.31 -4.83
N SER A 96 -19.88 6.07 -5.50
CA SER A 96 -21.05 5.43 -4.89
C SER A 96 -20.82 3.94 -4.62
N GLN A 97 -20.14 3.25 -5.52
CA GLN A 97 -19.74 1.84 -5.34
C GLN A 97 -18.72 1.71 -4.20
N ILE A 98 -17.72 2.61 -4.14
CA ILE A 98 -16.72 2.66 -3.06
C ILE A 98 -17.38 2.94 -1.72
N GLY A 99 -18.37 3.84 -1.65
CA GLY A 99 -19.10 4.13 -0.41
C GLY A 99 -19.86 2.94 0.19
N ARG A 100 -20.04 1.85 -0.58
CA ARG A 100 -20.66 0.59 -0.13
C ARG A 100 -19.65 -0.45 0.34
N LEU A 101 -18.34 -0.17 0.25
CA LEU A 101 -17.29 -1.09 0.66
C LEU A 101 -17.02 -1.00 2.17
N ASP A 102 -16.94 -2.16 2.81
CA ASP A 102 -16.19 -2.27 4.07
C ASP A 102 -14.70 -1.97 3.83
N PRO A 103 -14.04 -1.17 4.69
CA PRO A 103 -12.60 -0.88 4.59
C PRO A 103 -11.70 -2.13 4.48
N MET A 104 -12.10 -3.25 5.10
CA MET A 104 -11.42 -4.54 4.99
C MET A 104 -11.32 -5.03 3.55
N HIS A 105 -12.34 -4.79 2.72
CA HIS A 105 -12.31 -5.25 1.34
C HIS A 105 -11.21 -4.57 0.53
N LEU A 106 -10.90 -3.30 0.83
CA LEU A 106 -9.84 -2.59 0.14
C LEU A 106 -8.47 -3.18 0.49
N ALA A 107 -8.24 -3.53 1.77
CA ALA A 107 -7.01 -4.20 2.19
C ALA A 107 -6.86 -5.58 1.54
N ILE A 108 -7.93 -6.37 1.48
CA ILE A 108 -7.94 -7.67 0.78
C ILE A 108 -7.61 -7.47 -0.69
N TRP A 109 -8.27 -6.53 -1.37
CA TRP A 109 -8.03 -6.25 -2.79
C TRP A 109 -6.59 -5.79 -3.06
N ILE A 110 -6.04 -4.85 -2.26
CA ILE A 110 -4.64 -4.41 -2.39
C ILE A 110 -3.69 -5.59 -2.15
N SER A 111 -3.93 -6.41 -1.12
CA SER A 111 -3.06 -7.52 -0.77
C SER A 111 -2.98 -8.61 -1.85
N ALA A 112 -4.03 -8.73 -2.67
CA ALA A 112 -4.12 -9.67 -3.78
C ALA A 112 -3.38 -9.20 -5.05
N ALA A 113 -3.01 -7.92 -5.13
CA ALA A 113 -2.21 -7.42 -6.26
C ALA A 113 -0.79 -8.02 -6.23
N PRO A 114 -0.17 -8.27 -7.40
CA PRO A 114 1.22 -8.71 -7.46
C PRO A 114 2.17 -7.59 -7.01
N ASP A 115 3.30 -7.96 -6.40
CA ASP A 115 4.38 -6.99 -6.17
C ASP A 115 5.15 -6.79 -7.49
N PRO A 116 5.54 -5.55 -7.87
CA PRO A 116 5.59 -4.34 -7.05
C PRO A 116 4.34 -3.43 -7.06
N GLN A 117 3.27 -3.81 -7.76
CA GLN A 117 2.03 -3.01 -7.79
C GLN A 117 1.40 -2.90 -6.40
N ARG A 118 1.38 -3.98 -5.63
CA ARG A 118 0.88 -4.00 -4.25
C ARG A 118 1.59 -3.00 -3.35
N SER A 119 2.93 -3.01 -3.33
CA SER A 119 3.73 -2.03 -2.58
C SER A 119 3.39 -0.60 -3.00
N ALA A 120 3.27 -0.34 -4.31
CA ALA A 120 2.93 0.98 -4.83
C ALA A 120 1.54 1.45 -4.35
N LEU A 121 0.53 0.59 -4.43
CA LEU A 121 -0.83 0.89 -3.97
C LEU A 121 -0.88 1.13 -2.46
N ALA A 122 -0.25 0.26 -1.67
CA ALA A 122 -0.23 0.35 -0.22
C ALA A 122 0.44 1.65 0.24
N LEU A 123 1.61 2.00 -0.30
CA LEU A 123 2.34 3.21 0.08
C LEU A 123 1.62 4.50 -0.37
N PHE A 124 1.07 4.52 -1.59
CA PHE A 124 0.39 5.69 -2.12
C PHE A 124 -0.91 6.01 -1.38
N TYR A 125 -1.75 5.01 -1.11
CA TYR A 125 -3.04 5.21 -0.44
C TYR A 125 -2.95 5.26 1.10
N LEU A 126 -1.77 5.01 1.68
CA LEU A 126 -1.52 5.30 3.09
C LEU A 126 -1.50 6.81 3.36
N ASP A 127 -1.19 7.63 2.35
CA ASP A 127 -1.12 9.10 2.40
C ASP A 127 -0.11 9.64 3.43
N GLU A 128 1.00 8.91 3.63
CA GLU A 128 2.07 9.27 4.59
C GLU A 128 3.37 9.70 3.91
N PHE A 129 3.50 9.46 2.60
CA PHE A 129 4.74 9.63 1.84
C PHE A 129 4.53 10.56 0.66
N ASP A 130 5.54 11.38 0.37
CA ASP A 130 5.58 12.04 -0.92
C ASP A 130 5.99 11.05 -2.04
N TYR A 131 5.77 11.45 -3.29
CA TYR A 131 6.03 10.55 -4.42
C TYR A 131 7.49 10.08 -4.50
N ARG A 132 8.48 10.88 -4.05
CA ARG A 132 9.90 10.49 -4.10
C ARG A 132 10.21 9.43 -3.06
N GLU A 133 9.62 9.57 -1.88
CA GLU A 133 9.72 8.59 -0.78
C GLU A 133 9.07 7.26 -1.19
N ILE A 134 7.93 7.30 -1.89
CA ILE A 134 7.30 6.08 -2.43
C ILE A 134 8.22 5.38 -3.43
N LEU A 135 8.85 6.14 -4.34
CA LEU A 135 9.76 5.56 -5.33
C LEU A 135 10.96 4.87 -4.69
N ASP A 136 11.52 5.46 -3.63
CA ASP A 136 12.63 4.86 -2.87
C ASP A 136 12.18 3.61 -2.09
N LEU A 137 11.07 3.68 -1.35
CA LEU A 137 10.57 2.56 -0.54
C LEU A 137 10.09 1.36 -1.39
N ALA A 138 9.47 1.64 -2.53
CA ALA A 138 8.98 0.60 -3.45
C ALA A 138 10.05 0.14 -4.46
N GLU A 139 11.20 0.82 -4.52
CA GLU A 139 12.27 0.58 -5.50
C GLU A 139 11.77 0.71 -6.95
N LEU A 140 11.01 1.78 -7.22
CA LEU A 140 10.35 2.02 -8.50
C LEU A 140 10.85 3.28 -9.19
N LYS A 141 10.66 3.33 -10.51
CA LYS A 141 10.74 4.56 -11.31
C LYS A 141 9.38 5.25 -11.39
N LEU A 142 9.40 6.56 -11.64
CA LEU A 142 8.18 7.39 -11.70
C LEU A 142 7.13 6.86 -12.69
N ASN A 143 7.58 6.42 -13.87
CA ASN A 143 6.71 5.84 -14.88
C ASN A 143 6.08 4.52 -14.42
N GLU A 144 6.81 3.70 -13.66
CA GLU A 144 6.30 2.45 -13.09
C GLU A 144 5.25 2.74 -12.02
N LEU A 145 5.53 3.65 -11.08
CA LEU A 145 4.56 4.07 -10.07
C LEU A 145 3.28 4.60 -10.72
N SER A 146 3.40 5.50 -11.70
CA SER A 146 2.26 6.04 -12.43
C SER A 146 1.43 4.94 -13.11
N ARG A 147 2.10 3.96 -13.74
CA ARG A 147 1.44 2.83 -14.41
C ARG A 147 0.72 1.94 -13.39
N PHE A 148 1.38 1.54 -12.31
CA PHE A 148 0.80 0.69 -11.27
C PHE A 148 -0.42 1.32 -10.60
N LEU A 149 -0.38 2.62 -10.32
CA LEU A 149 -1.52 3.33 -9.75
C LEU A 149 -2.68 3.47 -10.76
N SER A 150 -2.36 3.70 -12.03
CA SER A 150 -3.39 3.84 -13.07
C SER A 150 -4.08 2.52 -13.38
N ASN A 151 -3.30 1.44 -13.56
CA ASN A 151 -3.84 0.10 -13.75
C ASN A 151 -4.61 -0.34 -12.50
N GLY A 152 -4.08 -0.11 -11.30
CA GLY A 152 -4.77 -0.45 -10.05
C GLY A 152 -6.15 0.20 -9.93
N ARG A 153 -6.32 1.46 -10.36
CA ARG A 153 -7.64 2.10 -10.37
C ARG A 153 -8.62 1.42 -11.33
N ARG A 154 -8.17 1.03 -12.53
CA ARG A 154 -9.00 0.32 -13.51
C ARG A 154 -9.35 -1.10 -13.07
N GLN A 155 -8.40 -1.78 -12.43
CA GLN A 155 -8.61 -3.10 -11.83
C GLN A 155 -9.58 -3.04 -10.65
N LEU A 156 -9.49 -1.98 -9.82
CA LEU A 156 -10.44 -1.74 -8.75
C LEU A 156 -11.84 -1.49 -9.33
N GLN A 157 -11.95 -0.73 -10.42
CA GLN A 157 -13.23 -0.52 -11.08
C GLN A 157 -13.85 -1.83 -11.58
N ALA A 158 -13.09 -2.67 -12.28
CA ALA A 158 -13.60 -3.97 -12.74
C ALA A 158 -14.09 -4.83 -11.56
N TRP A 159 -13.34 -4.83 -10.46
CA TRP A 159 -13.75 -5.52 -9.24
C TRP A 159 -15.00 -4.93 -8.59
N LEU A 160 -15.17 -3.60 -8.60
CA LEU A 160 -16.39 -2.92 -8.13
C LEU A 160 -17.60 -3.30 -8.98
N ASP A 161 -17.46 -3.35 -10.30
CA ASP A 161 -18.55 -3.70 -11.22
C ASP A 161 -18.98 -5.15 -11.04
N ALA A 162 -18.03 -6.07 -10.83
CA ALA A 162 -18.32 -7.47 -10.54
C ALA A 162 -19.01 -7.64 -9.17
N LYS A 163 -18.62 -6.87 -8.16
CA LYS A 163 -19.17 -6.94 -6.79
C LYS A 163 -20.52 -6.25 -6.65
N PHE A 164 -20.73 -5.18 -7.41
CA PHE A 164 -21.93 -4.38 -7.44
C PHE A 164 -22.42 -4.26 -8.89
N PRO A 165 -22.93 -5.36 -9.47
CA PRO A 165 -23.41 -5.33 -10.84
C PRO A 165 -24.50 -4.26 -10.95
N GLN A 166 -24.37 -3.42 -11.96
CA GLN A 166 -25.41 -2.47 -12.32
C GLN A 166 -26.67 -3.30 -12.61
N THR A 167 -27.77 -2.95 -11.95
CA THR A 167 -29.07 -3.52 -12.32
C THR A 167 -29.34 -2.97 -13.72
N ALA A 168 -29.26 -3.83 -14.74
CA ALA A 168 -29.66 -3.44 -16.08
C ALA A 168 -31.12 -2.98 -16.01
N ASP A 169 -31.35 -1.69 -16.21
CA ASP A 169 -32.69 -1.12 -16.33
C ASP A 169 -33.32 -1.78 -17.56
N VAL A 170 -34.37 -2.57 -17.34
CA VAL A 170 -35.16 -3.27 -18.38
C VAL A 170 -36.20 -2.33 -18.95
#